data_AF-A0A950MIM9-F1
#
_entry.id   AF-A0A950MIM9-F1
#
_cell.length_a   1.000
_cell.length_b   1.000
_cell.length_c   1.000
_cell.angle_alpha   90.00
_cell.angle_beta   90.00
_cell.angle_gamma   90.00
#
_symmetry.space_group_name_H-M   'P 1'
#
loop_
_entity.id
_entity.type
_entity.pdbx_description
1 polymer ?
#
loop_
_entity_poly.entity_id
_entity_poly.type
_entity_poly.pdbx_seq_one_letter_code
_entity_poly.pdbx_strand_id
1 'polypeptide(L)'
;PIVSYYEIGTALTANHAHASFMGVYGMLSIGLALFCLRYIIPQKYWSDGAARLSFWSLNLGLAWMVFATLFPLGILQLYHSISVSYYDARTLNYIGSRANSVLEWLRMPGDLVFIIGGTLPLLYIAFQGIRHMRASSTTEEPKDVLFTEITNPAVAAQLQAR
;
A
#
# COMPACT_ATOMS: atom_id res chain seq x y z
N PRO A 1 -19.99 21.13 -7.74
CA PRO A 1 -19.95 22.15 -6.67
C PRO A 1 -21.08 22.08 -5.64
N ILE A 2 -22.30 21.69 -6.03
CA ILE A 2 -23.46 21.66 -5.11
C ILE A 2 -23.30 20.68 -3.94
N VAL A 3 -22.77 19.47 -4.19
CA VAL A 3 -22.54 18.46 -3.14
C VAL A 3 -21.40 18.90 -2.21
N SER A 4 -20.29 19.37 -2.79
CA SER A 4 -19.12 19.83 -2.03
C SER A 4 -19.44 20.98 -1.07
N TYR A 5 -20.42 21.83 -1.37
CA TYR A 5 -20.86 22.89 -0.46
C TYR A 5 -21.32 22.36 0.91
N TYR A 6 -21.94 21.18 0.95
CA TYR A 6 -22.45 20.56 2.19
C TYR A 6 -21.56 19.45 2.74
N GLU A 7 -20.66 18.90 1.91
CA GLU A 7 -19.83 17.73 2.21
C GLU A 7 -18.39 18.09 2.62
N ILE A 8 -17.89 19.27 2.26
CA ILE A 8 -16.49 19.65 2.49
C ILE A 8 -16.11 19.46 3.96
N GLY A 9 -15.00 18.77 4.24
CA GLY A 9 -14.52 18.58 5.62
C GLY A 9 -15.42 17.69 6.50
N THR A 10 -16.24 16.83 5.90
CA THR A 10 -17.05 15.81 6.60
C THR A 10 -16.42 14.41 6.48
N ALA A 11 -17.06 13.41 7.11
CA ALA A 11 -16.58 12.03 7.05
C ALA A 11 -16.55 11.43 5.63
N LEU A 12 -17.33 11.95 4.67
CA LEU A 12 -17.26 11.53 3.25
C LEU A 12 -15.90 11.88 2.62
N THR A 13 -15.29 13.01 2.99
CA THR A 13 -13.94 13.36 2.55
C THR A 13 -12.92 12.37 3.08
N ALA A 14 -13.02 12.00 4.36
CA ALA A 14 -12.13 11.00 4.97
C ALA A 14 -12.35 9.60 4.35
N ASN A 15 -13.60 9.26 4.02
CA ASN A 15 -13.94 8.03 3.31
C ASN A 15 -13.22 7.94 1.96
N HIS A 16 -13.34 8.99 1.15
CA HIS A 16 -12.66 9.08 -0.13
C HIS A 16 -11.14 9.03 0.02
N ALA A 17 -10.59 9.71 1.02
CA ALA A 17 -9.16 9.71 1.29
C ALA A 17 -8.64 8.31 1.64
N HIS A 18 -9.32 7.54 2.50
CA HIS A 18 -8.89 6.17 2.82
C HIS A 18 -9.00 5.24 1.60
N ALA A 19 -10.11 5.32 0.87
CA ALA A 19 -10.35 4.49 -0.32
C ALA A 19 -9.30 4.77 -1.42
N SER A 20 -9.00 6.04 -1.70
CA SER A 20 -8.03 6.41 -2.74
C SER A 20 -6.58 6.24 -2.27
N PHE A 21 -6.23 6.74 -1.09
CA PHE A 21 -4.85 6.73 -0.62
C PHE A 21 -4.38 5.32 -0.27
N MET A 22 -5.09 4.60 0.60
CA MET A 22 -4.70 3.24 0.95
C MET A 22 -5.07 2.24 -0.14
N GLY A 23 -6.23 2.40 -0.78
CA GLY A 23 -6.68 1.45 -1.80
C GLY A 23 -5.88 1.50 -3.09
N VAL A 24 -5.43 2.69 -3.53
CA VAL A 24 -4.62 2.83 -4.74
C VAL A 24 -3.13 2.90 -4.40
N TYR A 25 -2.69 3.98 -3.75
CA TYR A 25 -1.26 4.20 -3.51
C TYR A 25 -0.69 3.19 -2.53
N GLY A 26 -1.38 2.90 -1.43
CA GLY A 26 -0.96 1.93 -0.43
C GLY A 26 -0.82 0.52 -1.02
N MET A 27 -1.85 0.02 -1.70
CA MET A 27 -1.81 -1.31 -2.33
C MET A 27 -0.75 -1.41 -3.44
N LEU A 28 -0.55 -0.35 -4.23
CA LEU A 28 0.51 -0.30 -5.24
C LEU A 28 1.90 -0.38 -4.60
N SER A 29 2.13 0.40 -3.54
CA SER A 29 3.40 0.38 -2.79
C SER A 29 3.66 -0.99 -2.15
N ILE A 30 2.63 -1.63 -1.58
CA ILE A 30 2.73 -2.97 -1.00
C ILE A 30 3.05 -4.02 -2.08
N GLY A 31 2.40 -3.92 -3.25
CA GLY A 31 2.67 -4.79 -4.39
C GLY A 31 4.12 -4.68 -4.86
N LEU A 32 4.65 -3.46 -5.00
CA LEU A 32 6.04 -3.21 -5.34
C LEU A 32 7.00 -3.72 -4.25
N ALA A 33 6.67 -3.48 -2.97
CA ALA A 33 7.49 -3.95 -1.85
C ALA A 33 7.58 -5.48 -1.81
N LEU A 34 6.46 -6.19 -1.98
CA LEU A 34 6.42 -7.65 -2.05
C LEU A 34 7.18 -8.17 -3.28
N PHE A 35 7.08 -7.50 -4.42
CA PHE A 35 7.86 -7.82 -5.61
C PHE A 35 9.37 -7.75 -5.31
N CYS A 36 9.87 -6.63 -4.77
CA CYS A 36 11.27 -6.48 -4.41
C CYS A 36 11.72 -7.52 -3.36
N LEU A 37 10.92 -7.72 -2.30
CA LEU A 37 11.18 -8.71 -1.26
C LEU A 37 11.25 -10.14 -1.82
N ARG A 38 10.43 -10.45 -2.82
CA ARG A 38 10.41 -11.77 -3.47
C ARG A 38 11.71 -12.10 -4.18
N TYR A 39 12.39 -11.10 -4.79
CA TYR A 39 13.70 -11.29 -5.43
C TYR A 39 14.84 -11.42 -4.42
N ILE A 40 14.72 -10.78 -3.26
CA ILE A 40 15.77 -10.74 -2.25
C ILE A 40 15.74 -11.97 -1.34
N ILE A 41 14.53 -12.48 -1.02
CA ILE A 41 14.33 -13.58 -0.08
C ILE A 41 14.56 -14.95 -0.75
N PRO A 42 15.42 -15.82 -0.18
CA PRO A 42 15.55 -17.20 -0.63
C PRO A 42 14.22 -17.98 -0.50
N GLN A 43 13.92 -18.84 -1.47
CA GLN A 43 12.67 -19.63 -1.54
C GLN A 43 12.30 -20.33 -0.23
N LYS A 44 13.29 -20.83 0.53
CA LYS A 44 13.08 -21.54 1.81
C LYS A 44 12.43 -20.70 2.92
N TYR A 45 12.53 -19.38 2.87
CA TYR A 45 12.00 -18.47 3.91
C TYR A 45 10.78 -17.68 3.44
N TRP A 46 10.34 -17.89 2.20
CA TRP A 46 9.15 -17.25 1.67
C TRP A 46 7.87 -17.91 2.21
N SER A 47 6.86 -17.10 2.54
CA SER A 47 5.56 -17.58 3.01
C SER A 47 4.44 -17.08 2.12
N ASP A 48 3.96 -17.95 1.21
CA ASP A 48 2.81 -17.65 0.35
C ASP A 48 1.51 -17.44 1.15
N GLY A 49 1.37 -18.16 2.27
CA GLY A 49 0.22 -18.03 3.17
C GLY A 49 0.14 -16.65 3.82
N ALA A 50 1.26 -16.11 4.29
CA ALA A 50 1.33 -14.78 4.90
C ALA A 50 1.03 -13.67 3.87
N ALA A 51 1.56 -13.80 2.64
CA ALA A 51 1.31 -12.85 1.57
C ALA A 51 -0.18 -12.85 1.14
N ARG A 52 -0.78 -14.03 0.99
CA ARG A 52 -2.21 -14.17 0.67
C ARG A 52 -3.10 -13.64 1.79
N LEU A 53 -2.80 -13.96 3.05
CA LEU A 53 -3.54 -13.48 4.21
C LEU A 53 -3.51 -11.95 4.28
N SER A 54 -2.33 -11.36 4.08
CA SER A 54 -2.17 -9.91 4.04
C SER A 54 -3.03 -9.28 2.95
N PHE A 55 -2.95 -9.78 1.72
CA PHE A 55 -3.71 -9.26 0.59
C PHE A 55 -5.22 -9.24 0.87
N TRP A 56 -5.76 -10.36 1.34
CA TRP A 56 -7.20 -10.44 1.63
C TRP A 56 -7.60 -9.59 2.83
N SER A 57 -6.80 -9.58 3.89
CA SER A 57 -7.13 -8.83 5.12
C SER A 57 -7.05 -7.31 4.91
N LEU A 58 -6.09 -6.82 4.11
CA LEU A 58 -6.00 -5.41 3.77
C LEU A 58 -7.20 -4.95 2.93
N ASN A 59 -7.62 -5.76 1.95
CA ASN A 59 -8.77 -5.43 1.12
C ASN A 59 -10.09 -5.51 1.89
N LEU A 60 -10.30 -6.57 2.68
CA LEU A 60 -11.51 -6.73 3.49
C LEU A 60 -11.58 -5.70 4.61
N GLY A 61 -10.46 -5.42 5.29
CA GLY A 61 -10.39 -4.38 6.32
C GLY A 61 -10.68 -2.99 5.75
N LEU A 62 -10.08 -2.64 4.61
CA LEU A 62 -10.34 -1.37 3.95
C LEU A 62 -11.79 -1.26 3.47
N ALA A 63 -12.32 -2.31 2.85
CA ALA A 63 -13.72 -2.35 2.42
C ALA A 63 -14.68 -2.19 3.62
N TRP A 64 -14.38 -2.82 4.76
CA TRP A 64 -15.17 -2.66 5.97
C TRP A 64 -15.15 -1.22 6.48
N MET A 65 -13.97 -0.61 6.62
CA MET A 65 -13.85 0.79 7.06
C MET A 65 -14.67 1.73 6.17
N VAL A 66 -14.51 1.59 4.84
CA VAL A 66 -15.15 2.45 3.85
C VAL A 66 -16.66 2.24 3.83
N PHE A 67 -17.13 1.00 3.63
CA PHE A 67 -18.55 0.74 3.39
C PHE A 67 -19.37 0.57 4.66
N ALA A 68 -18.84 -0.06 5.70
CA ALA A 68 -19.60 -0.34 6.90
C ALA A 68 -19.68 0.86 7.85
N THR A 69 -18.72 1.81 7.77
CA THR A 69 -18.64 2.91 8.75
C THR A 69 -18.54 4.30 8.14
N LEU A 70 -17.48 4.60 7.40
CA LEU A 70 -17.22 5.96 6.94
C LEU A 70 -18.25 6.45 5.91
N PHE A 71 -18.72 5.56 5.04
CA PHE A 71 -19.76 5.87 4.07
C PHE A 71 -21.13 6.16 4.73
N PRO A 72 -21.72 5.28 5.57
CA PRO A 72 -23.00 5.56 6.21
C PRO A 72 -22.92 6.77 7.15
N LEU A 73 -21.82 6.92 7.90
CA LEU A 73 -21.61 8.08 8.78
C LEU A 73 -21.56 9.38 7.96
N GLY A 74 -20.83 9.38 6.84
CA GLY A 74 -20.73 10.52 5.95
C GLY A 74 -22.06 10.90 5.30
N ILE A 75 -22.87 9.92 4.86
CA ILE A 75 -24.21 10.19 4.32
C ILE A 75 -25.12 10.80 5.39
N LEU A 76 -25.10 10.25 6.61
CA LEU A 76 -25.90 10.78 7.72
C LEU A 76 -25.52 12.23 8.02
N GLN A 77 -24.21 12.50 8.07
CA GLN A 77 -23.66 13.84 8.28
C GLN A 77 -24.02 14.82 7.15
N LEU A 78 -23.98 14.36 5.89
CA LEU A 78 -24.39 15.15 4.73
C LEU A 78 -25.88 15.49 4.77
N TYR A 79 -26.73 14.51 5.08
CA TYR A 79 -28.17 14.72 5.23
C TYR A 79 -28.49 15.75 6.33
N HIS A 80 -27.79 15.66 7.47
CA HIS A 80 -27.97 16.60 8.58
C HIS A 80 -27.49 18.02 8.21
N SER A 81 -26.38 18.12 7.48
CA SER A 81 -25.84 19.38 6.95
C SER A 81 -26.83 20.10 6.02
N ILE A 82 -27.55 19.33 5.19
CA ILE A 82 -28.56 19.87 4.26
C ILE A 82 -29.87 20.25 4.98
N SER A 83 -30.31 19.45 5.95
CA SER A 83 -31.63 19.61 6.60
C SER A 83 -31.64 20.63 7.73
N VAL A 84 -30.57 20.72 8.51
CA VAL A 84 -30.50 21.61 9.69
C VAL A 84 -29.53 22.76 9.42
N SER A 85 -28.24 22.47 9.42
CA SER A 85 -27.19 23.44 9.13
C SER A 85 -25.83 22.75 9.07
N TYR A 86 -24.96 23.25 8.19
CA TYR A 86 -23.57 22.83 8.10
C TYR A 86 -22.76 23.09 9.39
N TYR A 87 -23.12 24.13 10.17
CA TYR A 87 -22.49 24.38 11.47
C TYR A 87 -22.82 23.27 12.47
N ASP A 88 -24.08 22.87 12.52
CA ASP A 88 -24.58 21.93 13.52
C ASP A 88 -24.03 20.51 13.31
N ALA A 89 -23.87 20.10 12.05
CA ALA A 89 -23.26 18.81 11.66
C ALA A 89 -21.79 18.64 12.08
N ARG A 90 -21.12 19.69 12.57
CA ARG A 90 -19.74 19.67 13.09
C ARG A 90 -19.64 19.96 14.58
N THR A 91 -20.76 20.10 15.29
CA THR A 91 -20.75 20.30 16.73
C THR A 91 -20.42 19.00 17.47
N LEU A 92 -19.85 19.13 18.67
CA LEU A 92 -19.60 17.96 19.54
C LEU A 92 -20.89 17.24 19.92
N ASN A 93 -22.03 17.95 19.97
CA ASN A 93 -23.33 17.35 20.23
C ASN A 93 -23.72 16.36 19.14
N TYR A 94 -23.45 16.68 17.86
CA TYR A 94 -23.71 15.77 16.76
C TYR A 94 -22.70 14.62 16.72
N ILE A 95 -21.40 14.92 16.81
CA ILE A 95 -20.33 13.90 16.74
C ILE A 95 -20.43 12.90 17.91
N GLY A 96 -20.69 13.37 19.12
CA GLY A 96 -20.89 12.55 20.31
C GLY A 96 -22.27 11.89 20.41
N SER A 97 -23.11 12.01 19.38
CA SER A 97 -24.42 11.37 19.37
C SER A 97 -24.31 9.85 19.38
N ARG A 98 -25.25 9.18 20.04
CA ARG A 98 -25.25 7.71 20.18
C ARG A 98 -25.18 6.98 18.84
N ALA A 99 -25.78 7.52 17.79
CA ALA A 99 -25.73 6.93 16.45
C ALA A 99 -24.30 6.96 15.86
N ASN A 100 -23.59 8.08 16.00
CA ASN A 100 -22.22 8.21 15.53
C ASN A 100 -21.25 7.36 16.34
N SER A 101 -21.41 7.30 17.67
CA SER A 101 -20.58 6.43 18.52
C SER A 101 -20.73 4.94 18.18
N VAL A 102 -21.93 4.49 17.80
CA VAL A 102 -22.14 3.09 17.35
C VAL A 102 -21.43 2.82 16.03
N LEU A 103 -21.48 3.75 15.07
CA LEU A 103 -20.79 3.63 13.79
C LEU A 103 -19.25 3.67 13.95
N GLU A 104 -18.73 4.48 14.88
CA GLU A 104 -17.32 4.49 15.23
C GLU A 104 -16.88 3.17 15.87
N TRP A 105 -17.68 2.61 16.78
CA TRP A 105 -17.39 1.30 17.37
C TRP A 105 -17.47 0.16 16.34
N LEU A 106 -18.36 0.27 15.36
CA LEU A 106 -18.44 -0.68 14.25
C LEU A 106 -17.19 -0.66 13.36
N ARG A 107 -16.35 0.38 13.47
CA ARG A 107 -15.10 0.50 12.71
C ARG A 107 -13.98 -0.36 13.29
N MET A 108 -13.96 -0.50 14.62
CA MET A 108 -12.92 -1.23 15.35
C MET A 108 -12.64 -2.65 14.82
N PRO A 109 -13.65 -3.49 14.48
CA PRO A 109 -13.40 -4.80 13.88
C PRO A 109 -12.68 -4.74 12.54
N GLY A 110 -13.03 -3.77 11.68
CA GLY A 110 -12.39 -3.58 10.38
C GLY A 110 -10.94 -3.12 10.52
N ASP A 111 -10.69 -2.19 11.44
CA ASP A 111 -9.34 -1.72 11.78
C ASP A 111 -8.48 -2.87 12.33
N LEU A 112 -9.07 -3.74 13.16
CA LEU A 112 -8.38 -4.92 13.70
C LEU A 112 -7.98 -5.92 12.61
N VAL A 113 -8.89 -6.22 11.67
CA VAL A 113 -8.60 -7.10 10.53
C VAL A 113 -7.50 -6.51 9.64
N PHE A 114 -7.56 -5.20 9.39
CA PHE A 114 -6.57 -4.51 8.57
C PHE A 114 -5.17 -4.55 9.21
N ILE A 115 -5.07 -4.25 10.51
CA ILE A 115 -3.78 -4.20 11.22
C ILE A 115 -3.24 -5.61 11.47
N ILE A 116 -4.03 -6.48 12.09
CA ILE A 116 -3.57 -7.81 12.53
C ILE A 116 -3.43 -8.76 11.35
N GLY A 117 -4.43 -8.79 10.46
CA GLY A 117 -4.42 -9.70 9.32
C GLY A 117 -3.64 -9.16 8.12
N GLY A 118 -3.60 -7.84 7.95
CA GLY A 118 -2.99 -7.19 6.79
C GLY A 118 -1.54 -6.77 7.02
N THR A 119 -1.35 -5.88 7.98
CA THR A 119 -0.05 -5.22 8.24
C THR A 119 0.95 -6.14 8.94
N LEU A 120 0.55 -6.91 9.96
CA LEU A 120 1.49 -7.78 10.68
C LEU A 120 2.15 -8.85 9.78
N PRO A 121 1.43 -9.56 8.89
CA PRO A 121 2.07 -10.51 7.99
C PRO A 121 3.01 -9.85 6.99
N LEU A 122 2.73 -8.62 6.53
CA LEU A 122 3.66 -7.88 5.69
C LEU A 122 4.94 -7.50 6.43
N LEU A 123 4.80 -6.98 7.65
CA LEU A 123 5.96 -6.66 8.48
C LEU A 123 6.80 -7.89 8.78
N TYR A 124 6.16 -9.05 9.00
CA TYR A 124 6.85 -10.31 9.15
C TYR A 124 7.65 -10.69 7.88
N ILE A 125 7.06 -10.59 6.69
CA ILE A 125 7.77 -10.87 5.42
C ILE A 125 8.92 -9.87 5.21
N ALA A 126 8.69 -8.58 5.49
CA ALA A 126 9.72 -7.55 5.39
C ALA A 126 10.89 -7.82 6.35
N PHE A 127 10.59 -8.23 7.58
CA PHE A 127 11.60 -8.63 8.56
C PHE A 127 12.41 -9.85 8.12
N GLN A 128 11.74 -10.85 7.54
CA GLN A 128 12.42 -12.01 6.94
C GLN A 128 13.32 -11.60 5.76
N GLY A 129 12.88 -10.63 4.96
CA GLY A 129 13.67 -9.99 3.91
C GLY A 129 14.96 -9.37 4.42
N ILE A 130 14.88 -8.60 5.49
CA ILE A 130 16.06 -7.95 6.09
C ILE A 130 17.01 -8.99 6.69
N ARG A 131 16.50 -10.00 7.40
CA ARG A 131 17.34 -11.01 8.06
C ARG A 131 18.01 -11.99 7.11
N HIS A 132 17.34 -12.36 6.03
CA HIS A 132 17.80 -13.39 5.10
C HIS A 132 18.16 -12.83 3.71
N MET A 133 18.41 -11.52 3.64
CA MET A 133 18.85 -10.84 2.42
C MET A 133 20.07 -11.54 1.85
N ARG A 134 19.95 -12.07 0.64
CA ARG A 134 21.08 -12.70 -0.04
C ARG A 134 22.14 -11.63 -0.30
N ALA A 135 23.38 -11.86 0.15
CA ALA A 135 24.52 -11.06 -0.29
C ALA A 135 24.59 -11.18 -1.81
N SER A 136 24.45 -10.07 -2.53
CA SER A 136 24.59 -10.04 -3.98
C SER A 136 25.98 -10.54 -4.32
N SER A 137 26.09 -11.74 -4.90
CA SER A 137 27.27 -12.07 -5.69
C SER A 137 27.12 -11.27 -6.95
N THR A 138 27.73 -10.08 -7.00
CA THR A 138 28.05 -9.46 -8.28
C THR A 138 28.77 -10.54 -9.06
N THR A 139 28.12 -11.13 -10.05
CA THR A 139 28.83 -11.90 -11.05
C THR A 139 29.85 -10.89 -11.58
N GLU A 140 31.14 -11.09 -11.28
CA GLU A 140 32.17 -10.32 -11.97
C GLU A 140 31.83 -10.46 -13.45
N GLU A 141 31.61 -9.32 -14.13
CA GLU A 141 31.58 -9.30 -15.58
C GLU A 141 32.75 -10.17 -16.05
N PRO A 142 32.53 -11.16 -16.94
CA PRO A 142 33.64 -11.93 -17.46
C PRO A 142 34.63 -10.92 -18.05
N LYS A 143 35.82 -10.83 -17.43
CA LYS A 143 36.89 -9.91 -17.86
C LYS A 143 37.38 -10.21 -19.27
N ASP A 144 36.94 -11.34 -19.85
CA ASP A 144 37.12 -11.64 -21.26
C ASP A 144 36.11 -10.89 -22.10
N VAL A 145 36.64 -9.96 -22.89
CA VAL A 145 35.94 -9.28 -23.97
C VAL A 145 35.16 -10.28 -24.82
N LEU A 146 33.85 -10.03 -24.97
CA LEU A 146 32.92 -10.79 -25.84
C LEU A 146 33.20 -10.61 -27.34
N PHE A 147 34.30 -9.94 -27.69
CA PHE A 147 34.75 -9.76 -29.06
C PHE A 147 36.13 -10.39 -29.20
N THR A 148 36.26 -11.32 -30.12
CA THR A 148 37.58 -11.79 -30.57
C THR A 148 38.22 -10.65 -31.36
N GLU A 149 39.25 -10.00 -30.83
CA GLU A 149 40.11 -9.16 -31.67
C GLU A 149 40.77 -10.07 -32.71
N ILE A 150 40.32 -9.98 -33.96
CA ILE A 150 41.04 -10.58 -35.08
C ILE A 150 42.27 -9.70 -35.32
N THR A 151 43.35 -9.96 -34.59
CA THR A 151 44.67 -9.48 -34.99
C THR A 151 45.02 -10.19 -36.29
N ASN A 152 44.67 -9.59 -37.42
CA ASN A 152 45.30 -9.94 -38.69
C ASN A 152 46.80 -9.63 -38.52
N PRO A 153 47.71 -10.62 -38.60
CA PRO A 153 49.13 -10.41 -38.34
C PRO A 153 49.76 -9.35 -39.25
N ALA A 154 49.13 -9.03 -40.39
CA ALA A 154 49.56 -7.95 -41.27
C ALA A 154 49.35 -6.54 -40.69
N VAL A 155 48.32 -6.32 -39.88
CA VAL A 155 47.97 -4.99 -39.34
C VAL A 155 48.74 -4.69 -38.04
N ALA A 156 49.00 -5.70 -37.21
CA ALA A 156 49.80 -5.54 -35.99
C ALA A 156 51.26 -5.13 -36.29
N ALA A 157 51.85 -5.65 -37.37
CA ALA A 157 53.19 -5.27 -37.81
C ALA A 157 53.26 -3.83 -38.35
N GLN A 158 52.19 -3.32 -38.97
CA GLN A 158 52.12 -1.94 -39.47
C GLN A 158 51.98 -0.91 -38.36
N LEU A 159 51.35 -1.26 -37.23
CA LEU A 159 51.21 -0.37 -36.07
C LEU A 159 52.48 -0.30 -35.20
N GLN A 160 53.33 -1.34 -35.21
CA GLN A 160 54.61 -1.34 -34.48
C GLN A 160 55.75 -0.64 -35.24
N ALA A 161 55.57 -0.32 -36.53
CA ALA A 161 56.56 0.32 -37.38
C ALA A 161 56.36 1.85 -37.54
N ARG A 162 55.42 2.44 -36.79
CA ARG A 162 55.20 3.88 -36.64
C ARG A 162 55.59 4.33 -35.25
#